data_AF-A0AAW4JLQ3-F1
#
_entry.id   AF-A0AAW4JLQ3-F1
#
_cell.length_a   1.000
_cell.length_b   1.000
_cell.length_c   1.000
_cell.angle_alpha   90.00
_cell.angle_beta   90.00
_cell.angle_gamma   90.00
#
_symmetry.space_group_name_H-M   'P 1'
#
loop_
_entity.id
_entity.type
_entity.pdbx_description
1 polymer ?
#
loop_
_entity_poly.entity_id
_entity_poly.type
_entity_poly.pdbx_seq_one_letter_code
_entity_poly.pdbx_strand_id
1 'polypeptide(L)'
;VTFTCNTDADVYAATSTGTTFTGTTIKWHDFFCLPGEFPYLGDANGDGKHDLIVFTKNTTNDVYVALSTGTTFAPSTKWHDYFGLTGETTL
;
A
#
# COMPACT_ATOMS: atom_id res chain seq x y z
N VAL A 1 6.32 -7.89 -0.99
CA VAL A 1 5.62 -6.84 -1.77
C VAL A 1 6.63 -5.73 -2.05
N THR A 2 6.61 -5.14 -3.24
CA THR A 2 7.50 -4.05 -3.67
C THR A 2 6.67 -2.96 -4.31
N PHE A 3 6.94 -1.71 -3.94
CA PHE A 3 6.33 -0.51 -4.52
C PHE A 3 7.37 0.18 -5.40
N THR A 4 6.94 0.67 -6.57
CA THR A 4 7.84 1.43 -7.46
C THR A 4 7.97 2.89 -7.04
N CYS A 5 6.92 3.49 -6.46
CA CYS A 5 6.89 4.87 -5.98
C CYS A 5 7.37 5.89 -7.03
N ASN A 6 7.02 5.62 -8.29
CA ASN A 6 7.31 6.44 -9.46
C ASN A 6 5.98 6.81 -10.16
N THR A 7 6.04 7.35 -11.37
CA THR A 7 4.83 7.76 -12.12
C THR A 7 3.92 6.58 -12.52
N ASP A 8 4.46 5.36 -12.62
CA ASP A 8 3.67 4.17 -12.91
C ASP A 8 2.96 3.66 -11.64
N ALA A 9 3.60 3.85 -10.48
CA ALA A 9 3.06 3.51 -9.16
C ALA A 9 2.56 2.05 -9.10
N ASP A 10 3.30 1.14 -9.71
CA ASP A 10 2.99 -0.28 -9.68
C ASP A 10 3.38 -0.92 -8.33
N VAL A 11 2.58 -1.91 -7.91
CA VAL A 11 2.82 -2.78 -6.76
C VAL A 11 2.98 -4.22 -7.20
N TYR A 12 4.10 -4.83 -6.82
CA TYR A 12 4.45 -6.20 -7.16
C TYR A 12 4.46 -7.07 -5.90
N ALA A 13 4.05 -8.32 -6.01
CA ALA A 13 4.18 -9.28 -4.92
C ALA A 13 4.54 -10.68 -5.43
N ALA A 14 5.27 -11.41 -4.59
CA ALA A 14 5.62 -12.81 -4.82
C ALA A 14 4.99 -13.64 -3.69
N THR A 15 4.37 -14.76 -4.05
CA THR A 15 3.65 -15.63 -3.10
C THR A 15 4.61 -16.63 -2.49
N SER A 16 4.62 -16.75 -1.15
CA SER A 16 5.41 -17.76 -0.47
C SER A 16 4.83 -19.15 -0.69
N THR A 17 5.71 -20.13 -0.90
CA THR A 17 5.39 -21.57 -0.89
C THR A 17 5.73 -22.23 0.45
N GLY A 18 6.23 -21.45 1.41
CA GLY A 18 6.79 -21.95 2.68
C GLY A 18 8.27 -22.34 2.61
N THR A 19 8.84 -22.50 1.42
CA THR A 19 10.28 -22.75 1.22
C THR A 19 10.91 -21.84 0.17
N THR A 20 10.11 -21.30 -0.75
CA THR A 20 10.51 -20.35 -1.79
C THR A 20 9.42 -19.31 -2.01
N PHE A 21 9.66 -18.37 -2.93
CA PHE A 21 8.62 -17.47 -3.43
C PHE A 21 8.39 -17.72 -4.92
N THR A 22 7.13 -17.73 -5.34
CA THR A 22 6.71 -17.81 -6.75
C THR A 22 6.21 -16.45 -7.22
N GLY A 23 6.25 -16.21 -8.54
CA GLY A 23 5.69 -14.99 -9.11
C GLY A 23 6.52 -13.73 -8.85
N THR A 24 7.85 -13.81 -8.97
CA THR A 24 8.68 -12.61 -9.08
C THR A 24 8.14 -11.73 -10.23
N THR A 25 8.02 -10.42 -9.98
CA THR A 25 7.49 -9.42 -10.93
C THR A 25 6.01 -9.57 -11.33
N ILE A 26 5.18 -10.27 -10.54
CA ILE A 26 3.73 -10.24 -10.77
C ILE A 26 3.14 -8.97 -10.16
N LYS A 27 2.47 -8.18 -11.01
CA LYS A 27 1.78 -6.95 -10.60
C LYS A 27 0.46 -7.31 -9.92
N TRP A 28 0.27 -6.80 -8.69
CA TRP A 28 -0.90 -7.07 -7.84
C TRP A 28 -1.78 -5.81 -7.64
N HIS A 29 -1.26 -4.63 -7.95
CA HIS A 29 -2.00 -3.39 -7.98
C HIS A 29 -1.25 -2.39 -8.88
N ASP A 30 -1.98 -1.50 -9.54
CA ASP A 30 -1.45 -0.38 -10.31
C ASP A 30 -1.82 0.95 -9.65
N PHE A 31 -1.07 2.01 -9.95
CA PHE A 31 -1.40 3.36 -9.48
C PHE A 31 -1.54 3.50 -7.95
N PHE A 32 -0.58 2.94 -7.19
CA PHE A 32 -0.49 3.01 -5.73
C PHE A 32 0.95 3.30 -5.29
N CYS A 33 1.15 4.32 -4.45
CA CYS A 33 2.44 4.99 -4.22
C CYS A 33 2.91 5.79 -5.45
N LEU A 34 2.38 7.00 -5.62
CA LEU A 34 2.91 8.00 -6.56
C LEU A 34 4.22 8.63 -6.03
N PRO A 35 4.97 9.39 -6.86
CA PRO A 35 6.19 10.03 -6.40
C PRO A 35 5.96 10.95 -5.21
N GLY A 36 6.73 10.74 -4.14
CA GLY A 36 6.65 11.52 -2.90
C GLY A 36 5.70 10.94 -1.85
N GLU A 37 4.90 9.94 -2.19
CA GLU A 37 4.06 9.23 -1.23
C GLU A 37 4.87 8.22 -0.39
N PHE A 38 4.32 7.81 0.74
CA PHE A 38 4.96 6.85 1.65
C PHE A 38 4.07 5.61 1.81
N PRO A 39 4.48 4.44 1.31
CA PRO A 39 3.69 3.21 1.40
C PRO A 39 3.96 2.46 2.72
N TYR A 40 2.97 1.71 3.17
CA TYR A 40 3.02 0.85 4.34
C TYR A 40 2.19 -0.42 4.12
N LEU A 41 2.46 -1.45 4.93
CA LEU A 41 1.70 -2.70 4.96
C LEU A 41 1.16 -2.93 6.36
N GLY A 42 -0.14 -3.20 6.48
CA GLY A 42 -0.81 -3.39 7.76
C GLY A 42 -2.16 -4.07 7.57
N ASP A 43 -2.60 -4.87 8.54
CA ASP A 43 -3.97 -5.39 8.55
C ASP A 43 -4.91 -4.27 9.03
N ALA A 44 -5.50 -3.55 8.08
CA ALA A 44 -6.27 -2.34 8.37
C ALA A 44 -7.72 -2.66 8.72
N ASN A 45 -8.25 -3.80 8.25
CA ASN A 45 -9.64 -4.21 8.47
C ASN A 45 -9.81 -5.33 9.52
N GLY A 46 -8.72 -5.90 10.02
CA GLY A 46 -8.72 -6.95 11.05
C GLY A 46 -9.02 -8.36 10.53
N ASP A 47 -8.85 -8.62 9.24
CA ASP A 47 -9.15 -9.92 8.62
C ASP A 47 -7.98 -10.91 8.64
N GLY A 48 -6.84 -10.52 9.20
CA GLY A 48 -5.63 -11.31 9.29
C GLY A 48 -4.75 -11.25 8.04
N LYS A 49 -5.06 -10.39 7.06
CA LYS A 49 -4.23 -10.14 5.87
C LYS A 49 -3.67 -8.73 5.93
N HIS A 50 -2.42 -8.58 5.49
CA HIS A 50 -1.85 -7.23 5.31
C HIS A 50 -2.43 -6.58 4.06
N ASP A 51 -2.96 -5.37 4.22
CA ASP A 51 -3.45 -4.44 3.20
C ASP A 51 -2.35 -3.48 2.75
N LEU A 52 -2.54 -2.86 1.59
CA LEU A 52 -1.71 -1.72 1.18
C LEU A 52 -2.25 -0.45 1.82
N ILE A 53 -1.35 0.35 2.39
CA ILE A 53 -1.66 1.66 2.96
C ILE A 53 -0.69 2.66 2.32
N VAL A 54 -1.17 3.83 1.94
CA VAL A 54 -0.29 4.91 1.47
C VAL A 54 -0.67 6.23 2.12
N PHE A 55 0.36 6.94 2.58
CA PHE A 55 0.27 8.33 3.04
C PHE A 55 0.68 9.23 1.89
N THR A 56 -0.20 10.14 1.46
CA THR A 56 0.06 10.96 0.27
C THR A 56 1.19 11.98 0.49
N LYS A 57 1.51 12.30 1.75
CA LYS A 57 2.58 13.26 2.15
C LYS A 57 2.51 14.62 1.45
N ASN A 58 1.33 14.97 0.95
CA ASN A 58 1.01 16.29 0.43
C ASN A 58 0.41 17.18 1.55
N THR A 59 -0.18 18.31 1.20
CA THR A 59 -0.77 19.26 2.17
C THR A 59 -1.92 18.68 3.00
N THR A 60 -2.67 17.72 2.47
CA THR A 60 -3.75 17.04 3.18
C THR A 60 -3.28 15.77 3.87
N ASN A 61 -2.14 15.21 3.49
CA ASN A 61 -1.59 13.94 4.00
C ASN A 61 -2.68 12.87 4.20
N ASP A 62 -3.52 12.69 3.18
CA ASP A 62 -4.58 11.70 3.15
C ASP A 62 -4.01 10.28 3.23
N VAL A 63 -4.83 9.35 3.71
CA VAL A 63 -4.52 7.92 3.81
C VAL A 63 -5.45 7.13 2.91
N TYR A 64 -4.86 6.41 1.97
CA TYR A 64 -5.57 5.48 1.09
C TYR A 64 -5.24 4.04 1.47
N VAL A 65 -6.26 3.18 1.46
CA VAL A 65 -6.14 1.76 1.78
C VAL A 65 -6.70 0.93 0.63
N ALA A 66 -5.91 -0.04 0.16
CA ALA A 66 -6.32 -1.06 -0.79
C ALA A 66 -6.32 -2.42 -0.09
N LEU A 67 -7.52 -2.98 0.10
CA LEU A 67 -7.74 -4.20 0.88
C LEU A 67 -7.18 -5.43 0.16
N SER A 68 -6.55 -6.32 0.92
CA SER A 68 -6.03 -7.57 0.43
C SER A 68 -7.14 -8.60 0.21
N THR A 69 -7.16 -9.22 -0.96
CA THR A 69 -8.02 -10.39 -1.21
C THR A 69 -7.32 -11.70 -0.79
N GLY A 70 -6.01 -11.66 -0.56
CA GLY A 70 -5.14 -12.81 -0.36
C GLY A 70 -4.42 -13.28 -1.64
N THR A 71 -4.83 -12.77 -2.81
CA THR A 71 -4.19 -13.06 -4.11
C THR A 71 -3.94 -11.81 -4.95
N THR A 72 -4.55 -10.68 -4.60
CA THR A 72 -4.37 -9.35 -5.19
C THR A 72 -4.82 -8.29 -4.17
N PHE A 73 -4.74 -7.01 -4.53
CA PHE A 73 -5.38 -5.94 -3.77
C PHE A 73 -6.59 -5.38 -4.51
N ALA A 74 -7.63 -5.03 -3.76
CA ALA A 74 -8.80 -4.33 -4.27
C ALA A 74 -8.48 -2.85 -4.56
N PRO A 75 -9.31 -2.14 -5.34
CA PRO A 75 -9.10 -0.71 -5.58
C PRO A 75 -8.97 0.07 -4.28
N SER A 76 -8.00 0.99 -4.24
CA SER A 76 -7.78 1.83 -3.07
C SER A 76 -8.93 2.79 -2.81
N THR A 77 -9.26 3.00 -1.54
CA THR A 77 -10.23 3.99 -1.10
C THR A 77 -9.60 4.91 -0.07
N LYS A 78 -10.00 6.18 -0.05
CA LYS A 78 -9.55 7.11 0.99
C LYS A 78 -10.24 6.76 2.30
N TRP A 79 -9.45 6.49 3.34
CA TRP A 79 -9.95 6.12 4.66
C TRP A 79 -9.78 7.24 5.68
N HIS A 80 -8.79 8.10 5.48
CA HIS A 80 -8.54 9.22 6.37
C HIS A 80 -8.06 10.45 5.61
N ASP A 81 -8.40 11.60 6.17
CA ASP A 81 -8.02 12.92 5.70
C ASP A 81 -7.15 13.57 6.78
N TYR A 82 -6.13 14.37 6.44
CA TYR A 82 -5.37 15.14 7.42
C TYR A 82 -4.68 14.30 8.51
N PHE A 83 -4.06 13.18 8.14
CA PHE A 83 -3.42 12.28 9.11
C PHE A 83 -1.92 12.52 9.20
N GLY A 84 -1.40 12.93 10.35
CA GLY A 84 0.06 13.11 10.52
C GLY A 84 0.58 14.31 9.73
N LEU A 85 -0.10 15.44 9.83
CA LEU A 85 0.25 16.70 9.17
C LEU A 85 1.62 17.22 9.62
N THR A 86 2.12 18.25 8.94
CA THR A 86 3.35 18.94 9.33
C THR A 86 3.29 19.38 10.80
N GLY A 87 4.19 18.83 11.62
CA GLY A 87 4.27 19.10 13.06
C GLY A 87 3.62 18.03 13.94
N GLU A 88 2.92 17.06 13.36
CA GLU A 88 2.40 15.89 14.06
C GLU A 88 3.39 14.73 14.00
N THR A 89 3.39 13.88 15.02
CA THR A 89 4.20 12.65 15.05
C THR A 89 3.27 11.45 15.00
N THR A 90 3.33 10.70 13.90
CA THR A 90 2.68 9.39 13.76
C THR A 90 3.64 8.30 14.23
N LEU A 91 3.15 7.33 15.00
CA LEU A 91 3.92 6.16 15.46
C LEU A 91 3.97 5.07 14.40
#